data_AF-A0A7S1SNG6-F1
#
_entry.id   AF-A0A7S1SNG6-F1
#
_cell.length_a   1.000
_cell.length_b   1.000
_cell.length_c   1.000
_cell.angle_alpha   90.00
_cell.angle_beta   90.00
_cell.angle_gamma   90.00
#
_symmetry.space_group_name_H-M   'P 1'
#
loop_
_entity.id
_entity.type
_entity.pdbx_description
1 polymer ?
#
loop_
_entity_poly.entity_id
_entity_poly.type
_entity_poly.pdbx_seq_one_letter_code
_entity_poly.pdbx_strand_id
1 'polypeptide(L)'
;WFGSCSGAPVMGALRLLLRALAIPQPGAHIQHAATALRNVCARCSRTLLDPTALTGLMDATEGVVNAPASGSALELEDRQAVVEGLARLVSLLPPADAAPAAMKLVAPLLHSARALVAAEEGSGGAEAQADTLADELHLIASAVRFMEFAGDGAEGQPHPAVAVVEGVWPVLTAVAEGARWRSHAGA
;
A
#
# COMPACT_ATOMS: atom_id res chain seq x y z
N TRP A 1 -25.14 2.21 -1.59
CA TRP A 1 -25.52 1.99 -2.99
C TRP A 1 -24.65 0.92 -3.64
N PHE A 2 -23.34 1.14 -3.86
CA PHE A 2 -22.46 0.17 -4.54
C PHE A 2 -22.48 -1.26 -3.96
N GLY A 3 -22.47 -1.44 -2.63
CA GLY A 3 -22.53 -2.79 -2.01
C GLY A 3 -23.91 -3.46 -2.00
N SER A 4 -24.96 -2.77 -2.45
CA SER A 4 -26.36 -3.24 -2.35
C SER A 4 -27.03 -3.47 -3.72
N CYS A 5 -26.41 -3.02 -4.82
CA CYS A 5 -26.97 -3.10 -6.16
C CYS A 5 -26.08 -3.96 -7.07
N SER A 6 -26.60 -5.06 -7.60
CA SER A 6 -25.86 -6.03 -8.44
C SER A 6 -25.38 -5.47 -9.80
N GLY A 7 -25.95 -4.36 -10.26
CA GLY A 7 -25.58 -3.67 -11.50
C GLY A 7 -24.77 -2.39 -11.30
N ALA A 8 -24.25 -2.13 -10.10
CA ALA A 8 -23.50 -0.90 -9.85
C ALA A 8 -22.19 -0.90 -10.67
N PRO A 9 -21.81 0.21 -11.34
CA PRO A 9 -20.62 0.27 -12.18
C PRO A 9 -19.35 0.44 -11.33
N VAL A 10 -19.04 -0.55 -10.48
CA VAL A 10 -17.91 -0.53 -9.53
C VAL A 10 -16.59 -0.23 -10.24
N MET A 11 -16.34 -0.87 -11.37
CA MET A 11 -15.12 -0.65 -12.17
C MET A 11 -15.04 0.75 -12.79
N GLY A 12 -16.18 1.30 -13.22
CA GLY A 12 -16.24 2.67 -13.71
C GLY A 12 -15.93 3.67 -12.59
N ALA A 13 -16.48 3.44 -11.40
CA ALA A 13 -16.23 4.27 -10.23
C ALA A 13 -14.75 4.22 -9.80
N LEU A 14 -14.13 3.02 -9.71
CA LEU A 14 -12.72 2.90 -9.36
C LEU A 14 -11.80 3.57 -10.37
N ARG A 15 -12.07 3.44 -11.67
CA ARG A 15 -11.31 4.16 -12.72
C ARG A 15 -11.42 5.68 -12.55
N LEU A 16 -12.60 6.20 -12.22
CA LEU A 16 -12.79 7.62 -11.98
C LEU A 16 -12.02 8.09 -10.74
N LEU A 17 -12.09 7.33 -9.65
CA LEU A 17 -11.38 7.64 -8.40
C LEU A 17 -9.87 7.62 -8.60
N LEU A 18 -9.33 6.60 -9.29
CA LEU A 18 -7.89 6.52 -9.60
C LEU A 18 -7.43 7.67 -10.49
N ARG A 19 -8.25 8.08 -11.47
CA ARG A 19 -7.95 9.26 -12.29
C ARG A 19 -7.96 10.54 -11.47
N ALA A 20 -8.89 10.68 -10.52
CA ALA A 20 -8.93 11.84 -9.64
C ALA A 20 -7.68 11.91 -8.74
N LEU A 21 -7.23 10.77 -8.22
CA LEU A 21 -5.99 10.68 -7.45
C LEU A 21 -4.74 10.98 -8.29
N ALA A 22 -4.75 10.66 -9.58
CA ALA A 22 -3.62 10.91 -10.47
C ALA A 22 -3.49 12.40 -10.92
N ILE A 23 -4.39 13.29 -10.49
CA ILE A 23 -4.29 14.72 -10.82
C ILE A 23 -3.22 15.35 -9.92
N PRO A 24 -2.16 15.98 -10.48
CA PRO A 24 -1.07 16.57 -9.70
C PRO A 24 -1.47 17.97 -9.17
N GLN A 25 -2.62 18.08 -8.52
CA GLN A 25 -3.14 19.33 -7.95
C GLN A 25 -3.68 19.07 -6.54
N PRO A 26 -3.10 19.68 -5.50
CA PRO A 26 -3.61 19.52 -4.14
C PRO A 26 -5.07 19.97 -4.04
N GLY A 27 -5.87 19.24 -3.27
CA GLY A 27 -7.22 19.65 -2.93
C GLY A 27 -8.04 18.55 -2.28
N ALA A 28 -9.16 18.93 -1.66
CA ALA A 28 -10.04 18.01 -0.94
C ALA A 28 -10.58 16.84 -1.80
N HIS A 29 -10.54 16.96 -3.12
CA HIS A 29 -10.93 15.89 -4.03
C HIS A 29 -10.03 14.65 -3.91
N ILE A 30 -8.74 14.80 -3.58
CA ILE A 30 -7.80 13.68 -3.41
C ILE A 30 -8.20 12.87 -2.18
N GLN A 31 -8.34 13.52 -1.03
CA GLN A 31 -8.75 12.88 0.23
C GLN A 31 -10.11 12.19 0.11
N HIS A 32 -11.08 12.85 -0.53
CA HIS A 32 -12.38 12.24 -0.81
C HIS A 32 -12.25 11.03 -1.75
N ALA A 33 -11.40 11.11 -2.78
CA ALA A 33 -11.19 10.00 -3.71
C ALA A 33 -10.51 8.80 -3.05
N ALA A 34 -9.48 9.02 -2.24
CA ALA A 34 -8.77 7.98 -1.49
C ALA A 34 -9.71 7.28 -0.50
N THR A 35 -10.46 8.07 0.27
CA THR A 35 -11.49 7.56 1.20
C THR A 35 -12.59 6.80 0.47
N ALA A 36 -13.06 7.31 -0.67
CA ALA A 36 -14.08 6.64 -1.47
C ALA A 36 -13.55 5.32 -2.05
N LEU A 37 -12.31 5.27 -2.53
CA LEU A 37 -11.68 4.06 -3.04
C LEU A 37 -11.61 2.99 -1.95
N ARG A 38 -11.12 3.36 -0.76
CA ARG A 38 -11.12 2.47 0.42
C ARG A 38 -12.52 1.91 0.71
N ASN A 39 -13.51 2.78 0.75
CA ASN A 39 -14.90 2.40 1.04
C ASN A 39 -15.50 1.51 -0.04
N VAL A 40 -15.15 1.72 -1.31
CA VAL A 40 -15.55 0.84 -2.42
C VAL A 40 -14.90 -0.53 -2.28
N CYS A 41 -13.61 -0.59 -1.94
CA CYS A 41 -12.92 -1.86 -1.67
C CYS A 41 -13.65 -2.67 -0.59
N ALA A 42 -13.95 -2.04 0.54
CA ALA A 42 -14.65 -2.69 1.64
C ALA A 42 -16.08 -3.15 1.28
N ARG A 43 -16.84 -2.34 0.55
CA ARG A 43 -18.27 -2.60 0.26
C ARG A 43 -18.50 -3.47 -0.97
N CYS A 44 -17.53 -3.55 -1.88
CA CYS A 44 -17.64 -4.26 -3.15
C CYS A 44 -16.66 -5.43 -3.26
N SER A 45 -16.15 -5.94 -2.14
CA SER A 45 -15.19 -7.04 -2.09
C SER A 45 -15.60 -8.23 -2.94
N ARG A 46 -16.87 -8.64 -2.94
CA ARG A 46 -17.36 -9.75 -3.80
C ARG A 46 -17.06 -9.58 -5.29
N THR A 47 -17.14 -8.35 -5.80
CA THR A 47 -16.82 -8.04 -7.21
C THR A 47 -15.32 -7.88 -7.41
N LEU A 48 -14.61 -7.38 -6.40
CA LEU A 48 -13.20 -7.02 -6.47
C LEU A 48 -12.25 -8.18 -6.14
N LEU A 49 -12.74 -9.26 -5.55
CA LEU A 49 -11.98 -10.48 -5.27
C LEU A 49 -11.86 -11.40 -6.48
N ASP A 50 -12.44 -11.04 -7.64
CA ASP A 50 -12.05 -11.68 -8.89
C ASP A 50 -10.53 -11.46 -9.11
N PRO A 51 -9.73 -12.52 -9.36
CA PRO A 51 -8.27 -12.40 -9.43
C PRO A 51 -7.78 -11.40 -10.48
N THR A 52 -8.47 -11.29 -11.61
CA THR A 52 -8.13 -10.34 -12.68
C THR A 52 -8.45 -8.91 -12.25
N ALA A 53 -9.62 -8.70 -11.64
CA ALA A 53 -10.02 -7.41 -11.12
C ALA A 53 -9.10 -6.90 -10.00
N LEU A 54 -8.74 -7.76 -9.05
CA LEU A 54 -7.86 -7.39 -7.94
C LEU A 54 -6.45 -7.06 -8.44
N THR A 55 -5.89 -7.91 -9.31
CA THR A 55 -4.58 -7.70 -9.90
C THR A 55 -4.54 -6.40 -10.68
N GLY A 56 -5.52 -6.17 -11.56
CA GLY A 56 -5.60 -4.93 -12.33
C GLY A 56 -5.82 -3.69 -11.46
N LEU A 57 -6.52 -3.82 -10.33
CA LEU A 57 -6.67 -2.74 -9.36
C LEU A 57 -5.35 -2.43 -8.66
N MET A 58 -4.60 -3.44 -8.20
CA MET A 58 -3.27 -3.27 -7.59
C MET A 58 -2.31 -2.58 -8.56
N ASP A 59 -2.25 -3.06 -9.81
CA ASP A 59 -1.37 -2.50 -10.85
C ASP A 59 -1.74 -1.03 -11.14
N ALA A 60 -3.05 -0.72 -11.19
CA ALA A 60 -3.50 0.65 -11.42
C ALA A 60 -3.25 1.59 -10.23
N THR A 61 -3.30 1.07 -8.99
CA THR A 61 -2.97 1.85 -7.80
C THR A 61 -1.49 2.08 -7.61
N GLU A 62 -0.64 1.17 -8.09
CA GLU A 62 0.83 1.29 -7.99
C GLU A 62 1.32 2.61 -8.61
N GLY A 63 0.87 2.93 -9.83
CA GLY A 63 1.25 4.15 -10.53
C GLY A 63 0.75 5.46 -9.89
N VAL A 64 -0.20 5.37 -8.95
CA VAL A 64 -0.76 6.52 -8.22
C VAL A 64 -0.10 6.66 -6.84
N VAL A 65 -0.02 5.56 -6.09
CA VAL A 65 0.52 5.54 -4.72
C VAL A 65 2.04 5.71 -4.71
N ASN A 66 2.73 5.22 -5.73
CA ASN A 66 4.20 5.25 -5.82
C ASN A 66 4.71 6.25 -6.86
N ALA A 67 3.84 7.17 -7.30
CA ALA A 67 4.26 8.26 -8.17
C ALA A 67 5.36 9.08 -7.48
N PRO A 68 6.43 9.49 -8.21
CA PRO A 68 7.49 10.30 -7.65
C PRO A 68 6.93 11.60 -7.07
N ALA A 69 7.54 12.11 -5.99
CA ALA A 69 7.07 13.30 -5.26
C ALA A 69 6.82 14.53 -6.17
N SER A 70 7.58 14.65 -7.26
CA SER A 70 7.43 15.74 -8.25
C SER A 70 6.14 15.67 -9.08
N GLY A 71 5.41 14.54 -9.05
CA GLY A 71 4.19 14.31 -9.82
C GLY A 71 3.01 13.81 -8.99
N SER A 72 3.18 13.63 -7.68
CA SER A 72 2.11 13.20 -6.77
C SER A 72 1.66 14.35 -5.88
N ALA A 73 0.35 14.57 -5.82
CA ALA A 73 -0.26 15.46 -4.84
C ALA A 73 -0.84 14.68 -3.63
N LEU A 74 -0.62 13.36 -3.57
CA LEU A 74 -1.10 12.54 -2.47
C LEU A 74 -0.22 12.73 -1.23
N GLU A 75 -0.85 13.04 -0.11
CA GLU A 75 -0.22 13.00 1.19
C GLU A 75 -0.16 11.55 1.71
N LEU A 76 0.64 11.31 2.76
CA LEU A 76 0.78 9.99 3.36
C LEU A 76 -0.57 9.38 3.76
N GLU A 77 -1.47 10.18 4.32
CA GLU A 77 -2.81 9.74 4.75
C GLU A 77 -3.67 9.23 3.57
N ASP A 78 -3.57 9.87 2.40
CA ASP A 78 -4.28 9.47 1.19
C ASP A 78 -3.75 8.14 0.67
N ARG A 79 -2.42 8.00 0.62
CA ARG A 79 -1.73 6.75 0.25
C ARG A 79 -2.13 5.63 1.20
N GLN A 80 -2.17 5.88 2.51
CA GLN A 80 -2.57 4.92 3.52
C GLN A 80 -4.02 4.47 3.35
N ALA A 81 -4.95 5.38 3.03
CA ALA A 81 -6.35 5.01 2.79
C ALA A 81 -6.49 4.06 1.58
N VAL A 82 -5.74 4.30 0.51
CA VAL A 82 -5.71 3.40 -0.66
C VAL A 82 -5.14 2.04 -0.28
N VAL A 83 -3.98 2.01 0.37
CA VAL A 83 -3.32 0.77 0.83
C VAL A 83 -4.20 -0.02 1.79
N GLU A 84 -4.87 0.64 2.74
CA GLU A 84 -5.84 0.02 3.64
C GLU A 84 -6.95 -0.69 2.86
N GLY A 85 -7.53 -0.02 1.85
CA GLY A 85 -8.58 -0.59 1.02
C GLY A 85 -8.16 -1.90 0.35
N LEU A 86 -6.95 -1.92 -0.21
CA LEU A 86 -6.38 -3.10 -0.87
C LEU A 86 -6.00 -4.20 0.13
N ALA A 87 -5.39 -3.83 1.27
CA ALA A 87 -5.02 -4.78 2.32
C ALA A 87 -6.24 -5.53 2.88
N ARG A 88 -7.37 -4.83 3.06
CA ARG A 88 -8.65 -5.44 3.45
C ARG A 88 -9.23 -6.35 2.36
N LEU A 89 -8.92 -6.14 1.08
CA LEU A 89 -9.30 -7.10 0.04
C LEU A 89 -8.41 -8.33 0.11
N VAL A 90 -7.10 -8.14 0.27
CA VAL A 90 -6.14 -9.23 0.42
C VAL A 90 -6.50 -10.14 1.61
N SER A 91 -6.97 -9.58 2.72
CA SER A 91 -7.37 -10.37 3.90
C SER A 91 -8.63 -11.21 3.70
N LEU A 92 -9.38 -10.97 2.62
CA LEU A 92 -10.56 -11.76 2.24
C LEU A 92 -10.25 -12.86 1.22
N LEU A 93 -9.00 -12.95 0.73
CA LEU A 93 -8.58 -14.02 -0.16
C LEU A 93 -8.42 -15.34 0.59
N PRO A 94 -8.52 -16.48 -0.11
CA PRO A 94 -8.10 -17.76 0.43
C PRO A 94 -6.64 -17.71 0.90
N PRO A 95 -6.25 -18.47 1.96
CA PRO A 95 -4.89 -18.44 2.52
C PRO A 95 -3.78 -18.66 1.49
N ALA A 96 -4.01 -19.55 0.51
CA ALA A 96 -3.06 -19.86 -0.55
C ALA A 96 -2.76 -18.66 -1.47
N ASP A 97 -3.73 -17.76 -1.64
CA ASP A 97 -3.65 -16.61 -2.55
C ASP A 97 -3.32 -15.31 -1.79
N ALA A 98 -3.66 -15.25 -0.50
CA ALA A 98 -3.51 -14.06 0.34
C ALA A 98 -2.04 -13.64 0.51
N ALA A 99 -1.13 -14.58 0.79
CA ALA A 99 0.28 -14.25 0.98
C ALA A 99 0.96 -13.73 -0.32
N PRO A 100 0.80 -14.39 -1.49
CA PRO A 100 1.27 -13.82 -2.76
C PRO A 100 0.68 -12.45 -3.07
N ALA A 101 -0.62 -12.25 -2.84
CA ALA A 101 -1.28 -10.96 -3.08
C ALA A 101 -0.80 -9.86 -2.12
N ALA A 102 -0.56 -10.20 -0.85
CA ALA A 102 0.03 -9.30 0.14
C ALA A 102 1.41 -8.85 -0.32
N MET A 103 2.26 -9.78 -0.77
CA MET A 103 3.58 -9.45 -1.29
C MET A 103 3.51 -8.60 -2.55
N LYS A 104 2.58 -8.88 -3.47
CA LYS A 104 2.36 -8.03 -4.66
C LYS A 104 1.97 -6.61 -4.26
N LEU A 105 1.08 -6.44 -3.28
CA LEU A 105 0.64 -5.13 -2.80
C LEU A 105 1.80 -4.28 -2.26
N VAL A 106 2.71 -4.87 -1.48
CA VAL A 106 3.82 -4.14 -0.85
C VAL A 106 5.11 -4.13 -1.67
N ALA A 107 5.21 -4.93 -2.74
CA ALA A 107 6.44 -5.08 -3.52
C ALA A 107 7.02 -3.74 -4.02
N PRO A 108 6.22 -2.78 -4.54
CA PRO A 108 6.74 -1.48 -4.94
C PRO A 108 7.32 -0.67 -3.78
N LEU A 109 6.65 -0.70 -2.61
CA LEU A 109 7.10 -0.02 -1.39
C LEU A 109 8.42 -0.63 -0.88
N LEU A 110 8.51 -1.96 -0.90
CA LEU A 110 9.74 -2.69 -0.55
C LEU A 110 10.89 -2.38 -1.51
N HIS A 111 10.60 -2.28 -2.81
CA HIS A 111 11.60 -1.92 -3.81
C HIS A 111 12.14 -0.50 -3.55
N SER A 112 11.24 0.46 -3.33
CA SER A 112 11.60 1.84 -2.98
C SER A 112 12.44 1.91 -1.70
N ALA A 113 11.98 1.27 -0.62
CA ALA A 113 12.67 1.24 0.66
C ALA A 113 14.08 0.61 0.54
N ARG A 114 14.23 -0.49 -0.22
CA ARG A 114 15.54 -1.10 -0.47
C ARG A 114 16.46 -0.18 -1.26
N ALA A 115 15.94 0.53 -2.26
CA ALA A 115 16.72 1.48 -3.05
C ALA A 115 17.22 2.65 -2.18
N LEU A 116 16.36 3.20 -1.31
CA LEU A 116 16.72 4.24 -0.34
C LEU A 116 17.79 3.73 0.64
N VAL A 117 17.63 2.51 1.15
CA VAL A 117 18.60 1.88 2.07
C VAL A 117 19.94 1.54 1.39
N ALA A 118 19.97 1.33 0.07
CA ALA A 118 21.19 1.08 -0.69
C ALA A 118 21.88 2.36 -1.19
N ALA A 119 21.16 3.48 -1.31
CA ALA A 119 21.73 4.74 -1.78
C ALA A 119 22.85 5.24 -0.84
N GLU A 120 24.03 5.56 -1.38
CA GLU A 120 25.17 6.08 -0.60
C GLU A 120 24.95 7.54 -0.14
N GLU A 121 25.64 7.97 0.92
CA GLU A 121 25.56 9.30 1.57
C GLU A 121 26.07 10.49 0.70
N GLY A 122 26.09 10.34 -0.62
CA GLY A 122 26.85 11.21 -1.52
C GLY A 122 26.26 12.59 -1.84
N SER A 123 25.03 12.93 -1.45
CA SER A 123 24.42 14.19 -1.90
C SER A 123 23.28 14.67 -1.01
N GLY A 124 23.55 15.65 -0.13
CA GLY A 124 22.67 16.76 0.29
C GLY A 124 21.18 16.54 0.62
N GLY A 125 20.71 15.30 0.77
CA GLY A 125 19.28 14.96 0.87
C GLY A 125 19.00 13.77 1.77
N ALA A 126 19.89 13.51 2.74
CA ALA A 126 19.73 12.41 3.69
C ALA A 126 18.41 12.51 4.48
N GLU A 127 17.99 13.72 4.85
CA GLU A 127 16.73 13.97 5.56
C GLU A 127 15.51 13.65 4.68
N ALA A 128 15.45 14.17 3.45
CA ALA A 128 14.38 13.84 2.50
C ALA A 128 14.33 12.34 2.15
N GLN A 129 15.48 11.66 2.11
CA GLN A 129 15.55 10.20 1.94
C GLN A 129 15.04 9.46 3.18
N ALA A 130 15.31 9.96 4.38
CA ALA A 130 14.79 9.42 5.64
C ALA A 130 13.27 9.58 5.72
N ASP A 131 12.73 10.75 5.39
CA ASP A 131 11.30 11.02 5.35
C ASP A 131 10.60 10.10 4.35
N THR A 132 11.15 9.98 3.13
CA THR A 132 10.61 9.06 2.11
C THR A 132 10.64 7.62 2.61
N LEU A 133 11.74 7.18 3.24
CA LEU A 133 11.84 5.83 3.79
C LEU A 133 10.83 5.60 4.92
N ALA A 134 10.64 6.60 5.79
CA ALA A 134 9.65 6.54 6.86
C ALA A 134 8.23 6.42 6.30
N ASP A 135 7.90 7.16 5.24
CA ASP A 135 6.60 7.06 4.54
C ASP A 135 6.38 5.67 3.94
N GLU A 136 7.39 5.11 3.26
CA GLU A 136 7.32 3.75 2.70
C GLU A 136 7.08 2.71 3.80
N LEU A 137 7.80 2.81 4.93
CA LEU A 137 7.62 1.93 6.08
C LEU A 137 6.24 2.10 6.74
N HIS A 138 5.71 3.33 6.82
CA HIS A 138 4.36 3.58 7.32
C HIS A 138 3.29 2.94 6.42
N LEU A 139 3.48 2.95 5.10
CA LEU A 139 2.57 2.31 4.17
C LEU A 139 2.61 0.79 4.28
N ILE A 140 3.80 0.20 4.40
CA ILE A 140 3.95 -1.24 4.67
C ILE A 140 3.28 -1.61 6.00
N ALA A 141 3.50 -0.81 7.05
CA ALA A 141 2.86 -1.02 8.35
C ALA A 141 1.33 -0.89 8.29
N SER A 142 0.81 0.08 7.51
CA SER A 142 -0.62 0.22 7.24
C SER A 142 -1.18 -1.02 6.54
N ALA A 143 -0.48 -1.53 5.52
CA ALA A 143 -0.87 -2.76 4.83
C ALA A 143 -0.96 -3.93 5.81
N VAL A 144 0.08 -4.16 6.62
CA VAL A 144 0.13 -5.21 7.64
C VAL A 144 -1.01 -5.08 8.65
N ARG A 145 -1.24 -3.87 9.17
CA ARG A 145 -2.28 -3.59 10.16
C ARG A 145 -3.67 -4.00 9.68
N PHE A 146 -3.98 -3.79 8.41
CA PHE A 146 -5.31 -4.05 7.86
C PHE A 146 -5.44 -5.41 7.16
N MET A 147 -4.37 -6.22 7.16
CA MET A 147 -4.42 -7.64 6.80
C MET A 147 -4.91 -8.50 7.98
N GLU A 148 -6.07 -8.16 8.53
CA GLU A 148 -6.71 -8.96 9.58
C GLU A 148 -7.36 -10.20 8.93
N PHE A 149 -6.68 -11.34 9.04
CA PHE A 149 -7.16 -12.59 8.48
C PHE A 149 -8.21 -13.21 9.41
N ALA A 150 -9.48 -13.23 9.00
CA ALA A 150 -10.61 -13.61 9.85
C ALA A 150 -10.79 -15.14 10.05
N GLY A 151 -9.75 -15.94 9.86
CA GLY A 151 -9.81 -17.39 9.98
C GLY A 151 -8.76 -17.94 10.91
N ASP A 152 -9.12 -18.97 11.68
CA ASP A 152 -8.22 -19.83 12.45
C ASP A 152 -7.37 -20.67 11.50
N GLY A 153 -6.57 -20.01 10.65
CA GLY A 153 -5.86 -20.57 9.50
C GLY A 153 -5.38 -21.98 9.77
N ALA A 154 -5.64 -22.89 8.82
CA ALA A 154 -5.26 -24.29 9.00
C ALA A 154 -3.78 -24.38 9.39
N GLU A 155 -3.49 -25.22 10.38
CA GLU A 155 -2.16 -25.37 10.96
C GLU A 155 -1.10 -25.52 9.86
N GLY A 156 -0.13 -24.59 9.81
CA GLY A 156 0.91 -24.54 8.78
C GLY A 156 0.66 -23.63 7.58
N GLN A 157 -0.48 -22.92 7.49
CA GLN A 157 -0.69 -21.91 6.44
C GLN A 157 -0.06 -20.56 6.82
N PRO A 158 0.79 -19.98 5.95
CA PRO A 158 1.45 -18.71 6.23
C PRO A 158 0.45 -17.56 6.24
N HIS A 159 0.42 -16.79 7.32
CA HIS A 159 -0.41 -15.60 7.43
C HIS A 159 0.12 -14.50 6.46
N PRO A 160 -0.73 -13.81 5.68
CA PRO A 160 -0.28 -12.83 4.69
C PRO A 160 0.59 -11.71 5.28
N ALA A 161 0.24 -11.22 6.47
CA ALA A 161 1.07 -10.25 7.18
C ALA A 161 2.47 -10.77 7.53
N VAL A 162 2.62 -12.07 7.81
CA VAL A 162 3.94 -12.66 8.13
C VAL A 162 4.84 -12.61 6.91
N ALA A 163 4.33 -12.94 5.72
CA ALA A 163 5.11 -12.84 4.48
C ALA A 163 5.61 -11.40 4.24
N VAL A 164 4.77 -10.39 4.49
CA VAL A 164 5.15 -8.98 4.38
C VAL A 164 6.23 -8.61 5.40
N VAL A 165 6.08 -9.04 6.65
CA VAL A 165 7.07 -8.80 7.72
C VAL A 165 8.42 -9.46 7.40
N GLU A 166 8.41 -10.70 6.91
CA GLU A 166 9.62 -11.38 6.44
C GLU A 166 10.27 -10.64 5.26
N GLY A 167 9.45 -10.12 4.33
CA GLY A 167 9.91 -9.35 3.17
C GLY A 167 10.56 -8.01 3.53
N VAL A 168 10.08 -7.32 4.56
CA VAL A 168 10.62 -6.04 5.05
C VAL A 168 11.77 -6.22 6.03
N TRP A 169 11.91 -7.39 6.66
CA TRP A 169 12.93 -7.65 7.69
C TRP A 169 14.36 -7.25 7.29
N PRO A 170 14.85 -7.55 6.08
CA PRO A 170 16.19 -7.11 5.66
C PRO A 170 16.34 -5.59 5.61
N VAL A 171 15.27 -4.87 5.25
CA VAL A 171 15.25 -3.39 5.22
C VAL A 171 15.38 -2.87 6.65
N LEU A 172 14.57 -3.39 7.58
CA LEU A 172 14.61 -2.98 8.99
C LEU A 172 15.97 -3.25 9.63
N THR A 173 16.58 -4.41 9.32
CA THR A 173 17.92 -4.77 9.81
C THR A 173 18.97 -3.78 9.31
N ALA A 174 18.98 -3.50 7.99
CA ALA A 174 19.92 -2.55 7.40
C ALA A 174 19.72 -1.11 7.92
N VAL A 175 18.48 -0.72 8.23
CA VAL A 175 18.19 0.58 8.86
C VAL A 175 18.74 0.63 10.29
N ALA A 176 18.49 -0.41 11.09
CA ALA A 176 18.94 -0.47 12.48
C ALA A 176 20.47 -0.50 12.63
N GLU A 177 21.15 -1.22 11.73
CA GLU A 177 22.62 -1.36 11.74
C GLU A 177 23.33 -0.15 11.10
N GLY A 178 22.68 0.51 10.15
CA GLY A 178 23.22 1.66 9.42
C GLY A 178 23.52 2.85 10.33
N ALA A 179 24.77 3.34 10.29
CA ALA A 179 25.19 4.50 11.10
C ALA A 179 24.39 5.77 10.76
N ARG A 180 24.04 5.94 9.48
CA ARG A 180 23.32 7.10 8.94
C ARG A 180 21.91 7.30 9.50
N TRP A 181 21.25 6.22 9.89
CA TRP A 181 19.87 6.25 10.38
C TRP A 181 19.81 6.45 11.89
N ARG A 182 20.88 6.07 12.60
CA ARG A 182 20.99 6.21 14.06
C ARG A 182 21.11 7.66 14.52
N SER A 183 21.68 8.54 13.69
CA SER A 183 21.80 9.97 14.00
C SER A 183 20.45 10.72 14.02
N HIS A 184 19.44 10.21 13.31
CA HIS A 184 18.09 10.81 13.25
C HIS A 184 17.15 10.33 14.37
N ALA A 185 17.47 9.23 15.07
CA ALA A 185 16.64 8.69 16.15
C ALA A 185 16.93 9.29 17.53
N GLY A 186 17.92 10.18 17.64
CA GLY A 186 18.42 10.75 18.91
C GLY A 186 18.28 12.27 19.07
N ALA A 187 17.53 12.93 18.19
CA ALA A 187 17.15 14.34 18.30
C ALA A 187 15.67 14.46 18.69
#